data_AF-A0A957XQC7-F1
#
_entry.id   AF-A0A957XQC7-F1
#
_cell.length_a   1.000
_cell.length_b   1.000
_cell.length_c   1.000
_cell.angle_alpha   90.00
_cell.angle_beta   90.00
_cell.angle_gamma   90.00
#
_symmetry.space_group_name_H-M   'P 1'
#
loop_
_entity.id
_entity.type
_entity.pdbx_description
1 polymer ?
#
loop_
_entity_poly.entity_id
_entity_poly.type
_entity_poly.pdbx_seq_one_letter_code
_entity_poly.pdbx_strand_id
1 'polypeptide(L)' 'MMLDTYIRTNAYKTNLPNSVVRNFANTLHGELIQPHDAAYNEVRKLYNGMIDKWPALIARCVDTADVINAVNFGRNNNLL' A
#
# COMPACT_ATOMS: atom_id res chain seq x y z
N MET A 1 16.49 15.58 -1.78
CA MET A 1 16.71 15.14 -3.18
C MET A 1 16.03 13.78 -3.30
N MET A 2 15.17 13.65 -4.30
CA MET A 2 14.23 12.56 -4.59
C MET A 2 13.01 12.45 -3.66
N LEU A 3 11.85 12.32 -4.33
CA LEU A 3 10.51 12.65 -3.87
C LEU A 3 9.76 11.35 -3.57
N ASP A 4 9.52 11.05 -2.30
CA ASP A 4 8.49 10.06 -1.96
C ASP A 4 7.15 10.79 -2.03
N THR A 5 6.50 10.70 -3.18
CA THR A 5 5.12 11.15 -3.39
C THR A 5 4.24 10.43 -2.37
N TYR A 6 3.96 11.09 -1.24
CA TYR A 6 3.23 10.50 -0.14
C TYR A 6 1.75 10.78 -0.29
N ILE A 7 1.05 9.68 -0.39
CA ILE A 7 -0.32 9.60 -0.80
C ILE A 7 -1.22 9.87 0.40
N ARG A 8 -2.19 10.78 0.29
CA ARG A 8 -3.13 11.07 1.37
C ARG A 8 -4.38 10.24 1.22
N THR A 9 -4.49 9.16 1.98
CA THR A 9 -5.81 8.59 2.31
C THR A 9 -6.00 8.40 3.80
N ASN A 10 -7.15 8.87 4.29
CA ASN A 10 -7.63 8.65 5.64
C ASN A 10 -7.63 7.16 5.98
N ALA A 11 -6.81 6.83 6.96
CA ALA A 11 -6.20 5.55 7.28
C ALA A 11 -7.12 4.45 7.84
N TYR A 12 -8.44 4.48 7.62
CA TYR A 12 -9.32 3.50 8.27
C TYR A 12 -10.40 2.85 7.40
N LYS A 13 -10.61 3.31 6.16
CA LYS A 13 -11.63 2.71 5.28
C LYS A 13 -11.44 3.10 3.83
N THR A 14 -10.60 2.38 3.08
CA THR A 14 -10.76 2.35 1.63
C THR A 14 -11.97 1.48 1.34
N ASN A 15 -13.04 2.06 0.77
CA ASN A 15 -14.25 1.32 0.39
C ASN A 15 -14.03 0.55 -0.92
N LEU A 16 -12.90 -0.15 -1.02
CA LEU A 16 -12.52 -0.92 -2.18
C LEU A 16 -13.17 -2.30 -2.10
N PRO A 17 -13.80 -2.77 -3.19
CA PRO A 17 -14.26 -4.15 -3.25
C PRO A 17 -13.08 -5.11 -3.05
N ASN A 18 -13.29 -6.20 -2.30
CA ASN A 18 -12.28 -7.24 -2.10
C ASN A 18 -11.75 -7.81 -3.43
N SER A 19 -12.56 -7.82 -4.48
CA SER A 19 -12.16 -8.23 -5.83
C SER A 19 -11.10 -7.31 -6.42
N VAL A 20 -11.21 -5.99 -6.22
CA VAL A 20 -10.23 -5.01 -6.71
C VAL A 20 -8.89 -5.18 -5.99
N VAL A 21 -8.93 -5.38 -4.68
CA VAL A 21 -7.72 -5.63 -3.87
C VAL A 21 -7.07 -6.96 -4.26
N ARG A 22 -7.86 -8.03 -4.42
CA ARG A 22 -7.34 -9.34 -4.84
C ARG A 22 -6.75 -9.31 -6.25
N ASN A 23 -7.40 -8.62 -7.19
CA ASN A 23 -6.87 -8.46 -8.53
C ASN A 23 -5.53 -7.73 -8.50
N PHE A 24 -5.42 -6.67 -7.71
CA PHE A 24 -4.16 -5.96 -7.53
C PHE A 24 -3.08 -6.85 -6.92
N ALA A 25 -3.39 -7.61 -5.88
CA ALA A 25 -2.45 -8.58 -5.29
C ALA A 25 -1.91 -9.56 -6.34
N ASN A 26 -2.77 -10.05 -7.25
CA ASN A 26 -2.37 -10.96 -8.31
C ASN A 26 -1.51 -10.30 -9.41
N THR A 27 -1.48 -8.96 -9.48
CA THR A 27 -0.60 -8.23 -10.43
C THR A 27 0.79 -7.95 -9.87
N LEU A 28 1.01 -8.21 -8.58
CA LEU A 28 2.30 -8.00 -7.94
C LEU A 28 3.10 -9.31 -7.93
N HIS A 29 4.37 -9.24 -8.28
CA HIS A 29 5.34 -10.29 -8.00
C HIS A 29 5.74 -10.31 -6.52
N GLY A 30 5.70 -9.13 -5.89
CA GLY A 30 5.89 -8.95 -4.46
C GLY A 30 4.65 -9.23 -3.61
N GLU A 31 4.63 -8.65 -2.41
CA GLU A 31 3.62 -8.94 -1.40
C GLU A 31 2.65 -7.76 -1.21
N LEU A 32 1.35 -8.05 -1.09
CA LEU A 32 0.35 -7.08 -0.65
C LEU A 32 -0.07 -7.40 0.80
N ILE A 33 0.24 -6.49 1.72
CA ILE A 33 -0.06 -6.64 3.15
C ILE A 33 -1.23 -5.74 3.54
N GLN A 34 -2.18 -6.30 4.28
CA GLN A 34 -3.42 -5.68 4.73
C GLN A 34 -3.49 -5.64 6.26
N PRO A 35 -4.34 -4.80 6.87
CA PRO A 35 -4.45 -4.69 8.33
C PRO A 35 -4.75 -5.98 9.10
N HIS A 36 -5.28 -7.01 8.43
CA HIS A 36 -5.56 -8.31 9.02
C HIS A 36 -4.38 -9.29 8.97
N ASP A 37 -3.33 -8.98 8.20
CA ASP A 37 -2.18 -9.84 8.06
C ASP A 37 -1.25 -9.72 9.27
N ALA A 38 -0.68 -10.86 9.71
CA ALA A 38 0.18 -10.92 10.89
C ALA A 38 1.41 -9.98 10.77
N ALA A 39 1.94 -9.81 9.56
CA ALA A 39 3.09 -8.96 9.27
C ALA A 39 2.78 -7.45 9.32
N TYR A 40 1.51 -7.05 9.27
CA TYR A 40 1.12 -5.64 9.08
C TYR A 40 1.68 -4.70 10.15
N ASN A 41 1.55 -5.08 11.42
CA ASN A 41 2.01 -4.26 12.54
C ASN A 41 3.52 -4.09 12.59
N GLU A 42 4.27 -5.03 12.03
CA GLU A 42 5.71 -4.92 11.92
C GLU A 42 6.09 -4.03 10.74
N VAL A 43 5.54 -4.30 9.56
CA VAL A 43 5.92 -3.64 8.30
C VAL A 43 5.48 -2.17 8.24
N ARG A 44 4.39 -1.78 8.92
CA ARG A 44 3.91 -0.39 8.93
C ARG A 44 4.79 0.56 9.76
N LYS A 45 5.73 0.05 10.56
CA LYS A 45 6.54 0.87 11.48
C LYS A 45 7.51 1.74 10.69
N LEU A 46 7.53 3.02 11.03
CA LEU A 46 8.50 3.97 10.50
C LEU A 46 9.68 4.12 11.46
N TYR A 47 10.83 4.47 10.93
CA TYR A 47 12.04 4.73 11.73
C TYR A 47 11.82 5.82 12.78
N ASN A 48 11.04 6.85 12.45
CA ASN A 48 10.60 7.85 13.41
C ASN A 48 9.42 7.32 14.21
N GLY A 49 9.69 6.77 15.40
CA GLY A 49 8.69 6.20 16.30
C GLY A 49 7.63 7.17 16.82
N MET A 50 7.77 8.48 16.59
CA MET A 50 6.70 9.45 16.87
C MET A 50 5.61 9.48 15.79
N ILE A 51 5.83 8.86 14.63
CA ILE A 51 4.88 8.84 13.52
C ILE A 51 4.24 7.46 13.44
N ASP A 52 2.98 7.37 13.88
CA ASP A 52 2.18 6.15 13.80
C ASP A 52 1.18 6.24 12.62
N LYS A 53 1.40 5.44 11.58
CA LYS A 53 0.56 5.40 10.37
C LYS A 53 -0.11 4.03 10.21
N TRP A 54 -1.34 4.07 9.70
CA TRP A 54 -2.20 2.90 9.53
C TRP A 54 -2.69 2.79 8.07
N PRO A 55 -1.79 2.49 7.12
CA PRO A 55 -2.17 2.39 5.70
C PRO A 55 -3.19 1.27 5.47
N ALA A 56 -4.16 1.49 4.56
CA ALA A 56 -5.14 0.46 4.23
C ALA A 56 -4.53 -0.73 3.48
N LEU A 57 -3.46 -0.50 2.72
CA LEU A 57 -2.72 -1.49 1.93
C LEU A 57 -1.23 -1.13 1.96
N ILE A 58 -0.35 -2.12 2.00
CA ILE A 58 1.11 -1.97 1.85
C ILE A 58 1.57 -2.88 0.72
N ALA A 59 2.00 -2.30 -0.40
CA ALA A 59 2.55 -3.05 -1.54
C ALA A 59 4.09 -3.11 -1.43
N ARG A 60 4.64 -4.30 -1.16
CA ARG A 60 6.09 -4.55 -1.16
C ARG A 60 6.55 -4.97 -2.54
N CYS A 61 6.92 -3.97 -3.34
CA CYS A 61 7.39 -4.17 -4.71
C CYS A 61 8.77 -4.84 -4.75
N VAL A 62 8.97 -5.84 -5.61
CA VAL A 62 10.28 -6.49 -5.79
C VAL A 62 10.97 -6.12 -7.10
N ASP A 63 10.24 -5.52 -8.05
CA ASP A 63 10.76 -5.04 -9.31
C ASP A 63 10.10 -3.72 -9.75
N THR A 64 10.51 -3.21 -10.92
CA THR A 64 9.95 -1.98 -11.49
C THR A 64 8.52 -2.12 -11.97
N ALA A 65 8.09 -3.33 -12.38
CA ALA A 65 6.74 -3.57 -12.86
C ALA A 65 5.74 -3.45 -11.71
N ASP A 66 6.08 -3.99 -10.54
CA ASP A 66 5.32 -3.85 -9.30
C ASP A 66 5.12 -2.38 -8.92
N VAL A 67 6.18 -1.56 -9.00
CA VAL A 67 6.10 -0.12 -8.68
C VAL A 67 5.14 0.58 -9.62
N ILE A 68 5.23 0.32 -10.93
CA ILE A 68 4.34 0.90 -11.93
C ILE A 68 2.89 0.49 -11.64
N ASN A 69 2.66 -0.79 -11.37
CA ASN A 69 1.34 -1.33 -11.04
C ASN A 69 0.76 -0.69 -9.77
N ALA A 70 1.57 -0.56 -8.71
CA ALA A 70 1.16 0.03 -7.43
C ALA A 70 0.81 1.52 -7.56
N VAL A 71 1.62 2.30 -8.27
CA VAL A 71 1.36 3.73 -8.50
C VAL A 71 0.10 3.93 -9.33
N ASN A 72 -0.08 3.14 -10.40
CA ASN A 72 -1.29 3.21 -11.22
C ASN A 72 -2.53 2.78 -10.44
N PHE A 73 -2.43 1.74 -9.62
CA PHE A 73 -3.50 1.31 -8.73
C PHE A 73 -3.89 2.42 -7.75
N GLY A 74 -2.90 3.06 -7.10
CA GLY A 74 -3.14 4.19 -6.21
C GLY A 74 -3.85 5.34 -6.92
N ARG A 75 -3.37 5.73 -8.11
CA ARG A 75 -3.99 6.79 -8.91
C ARG A 75 -5.44 6.49 -9.26
N ASN A 76 -5.71 5.29 -9.78
CA ASN A 76 -7.03 4.92 -10.29
C ASN A 76 -8.08 4.77 -9.17
N ASN A 77 -7.63 4.52 -7.94
CA ASN A 77 -8.49 4.31 -6.78
C ASN A 77 -8.49 5.50 -5.81
N ASN A 78 -7.94 6.65 -6.23
CA ASN A 78 -7.80 7.85 -5.40
C ASN A 78 -7.12 7.57 -4.05
N LEU A 79 -6.11 6.71 -4.12
CA LEU A 79 -5.13 6.45 -3.09
C LEU A 79 -3.84 7.12 -3.53
N LEU A 80 -3.85 8.41 -3.88
CA LEU A 80 -2.62 9.22 -3.99
C LEU A 80 -2.66 10.48 -3.08
#